data_AF-A0A259LPP0-F1
#
_entry.id   AF-A0A259LPP0-F1
#
_cell.length_a   1.000
_cell.length_b   1.000
_cell.length_c   1.000
_cell.angle_alpha   90.00
_cell.angle_beta   90.00
_cell.angle_gamma   90.00
#
_symmetry.space_group_name_H-M   'P 1'
#
loop_
_entity.id
_entity.type
_entity.pdbx_description
1 polymer ?
#
loop_
_entity_poly.entity_id
_entity_poly.type
_entity_poly.pdbx_seq_one_letter_code
_entity_poly.pdbx_strand_id
1 'polypeptide(L)'
;MPFIKFQNRNILFVHIPKTGGSSVEAWLEQHGKLNLFSAGMKPPALNCTPQHLRYWDLRQLFDPGFFDYAFTIIRNPFHRLESEYRMRVILQAEQLVSKYPPFPIWLGAQLDAFERNAFHLDNHLRPLWHFTSDRTEVFRFEDGLDQIIAKVAAKTGIPHPAVTPREMTSEKFAGLIEWDQADILRVQTIYQKDFETFGYPLTPTA
;
A
#
# COMPACT_ATOMS: atom_id res chain seq x y z
N MET A 1 -6.48 2.49 4.49
CA MET A 1 -7.30 3.44 5.21
C MET A 1 -8.50 2.75 5.80
N PRO A 2 -8.33 1.67 6.58
CA PRO A 2 -9.24 1.45 7.67
C PRO A 2 -8.72 2.08 8.96
N PHE A 3 -9.67 2.43 9.82
CA PHE A 3 -9.38 2.68 11.23
C PHE A 3 -10.30 1.82 12.09
N ILE A 4 -9.84 1.49 13.28
CA ILE A 4 -10.63 0.81 14.30
C ILE A 4 -10.82 1.70 15.51
N LYS A 5 -11.89 1.44 16.27
CA LYS A 5 -12.06 1.97 17.62
C LYS A 5 -11.58 0.93 18.60
N PHE A 6 -10.55 1.24 19.39
CA PHE A 6 -9.98 0.34 20.40
C PHE A 6 -9.76 1.11 21.70
N GLN A 7 -10.36 0.63 22.80
CA GLN A 7 -10.29 1.28 24.12
C GLN A 7 -10.56 2.80 24.07
N ASN A 8 -11.65 3.19 23.37
CA ASN A 8 -12.06 4.59 23.17
C ASN A 8 -11.06 5.47 22.39
N ARG A 9 -10.10 4.86 21.68
CA ARG A 9 -9.19 5.54 20.77
C ARG A 9 -9.45 5.14 19.32
N ASN A 10 -9.35 6.08 18.39
CA ASN A 10 -9.41 5.85 16.96
C ASN A 10 -7.98 5.63 16.43
N ILE A 11 -7.71 4.39 16.00
CA ILE A 11 -6.41 3.96 15.49
C ILE A 11 -6.49 3.86 13.97
N LEU A 12 -5.82 4.79 13.27
CA LEU A 12 -5.82 4.87 11.81
C LEU A 12 -4.64 4.11 11.20
N PHE A 13 -4.94 3.21 10.26
CA PHE A 13 -3.96 2.66 9.35
C PHE A 13 -4.10 3.27 7.96
N VAL A 14 -3.12 4.11 7.61
CA VAL A 14 -2.98 4.66 6.27
C VAL A 14 -2.40 3.61 5.32
N HIS A 15 -3.30 2.74 4.84
CA HIS A 15 -2.98 1.68 3.87
C HIS A 15 -2.55 2.28 2.53
N ILE A 16 -1.26 2.16 2.23
CA ILE A 16 -0.68 2.36 0.90
C ILE A 16 -0.68 1.00 0.20
N PRO A 17 -1.24 0.85 -1.01
CA PRO A 17 -1.26 -0.44 -1.66
C PRO A 17 0.14 -1.06 -1.81
N LYS A 18 0.20 -2.37 -1.62
CA LYS A 18 1.39 -3.23 -1.80
C LYS A 18 2.50 -3.06 -0.75
N THR A 19 2.14 -2.52 0.41
CA THR A 19 3.01 -2.42 1.59
C THR A 19 2.59 -3.32 2.75
N GLY A 20 1.91 -4.44 2.45
CA GLY A 20 1.46 -5.42 3.45
C GLY A 20 0.17 -5.06 4.16
N GLY A 21 -0.64 -4.16 3.60
CA GLY A 21 -1.83 -3.68 4.27
C GLY A 21 -2.86 -4.76 4.57
N SER A 22 -3.07 -5.76 3.71
CA SER A 22 -4.01 -6.86 3.99
C SER A 22 -3.69 -7.61 5.30
N SER A 23 -2.40 -7.81 5.60
CA SER A 23 -1.98 -8.41 6.88
C SER A 23 -2.29 -7.52 8.08
N VAL A 24 -2.09 -6.20 7.96
CA VAL A 24 -2.40 -5.23 9.01
C VAL A 24 -3.92 -5.11 9.20
N GLU A 25 -4.69 -5.10 8.11
CA GLU A 25 -6.15 -5.06 8.14
C GLU A 25 -6.72 -6.30 8.83
N ALA A 26 -6.24 -7.49 8.47
CA ALA A 26 -6.63 -8.75 9.10
C ALA A 26 -6.29 -8.80 10.60
N TRP A 27 -5.18 -8.18 11.01
CA TRP A 27 -4.85 -8.04 12.43
C TRP A 27 -5.78 -7.04 13.14
N LEU A 28 -5.99 -5.85 12.58
CA LEU A 28 -6.85 -4.83 13.19
C LEU A 28 -8.31 -5.29 13.30
N GLU A 29 -8.81 -6.04 12.32
CA GLU A 29 -10.18 -6.58 12.31
C GLU A 29 -10.45 -7.52 13.50
N GLN A 30 -9.43 -8.20 14.03
CA GLN A 30 -9.54 -9.03 15.23
C GLN A 30 -9.85 -8.22 16.50
N HIS A 31 -9.64 -6.91 16.48
CA HIS A 31 -9.73 -6.03 17.64
C HIS A 31 -10.77 -4.91 17.49
N GLY A 32 -11.43 -4.82 16.34
CA GLY A 32 -12.52 -3.88 16.12
C GLY A 32 -12.98 -3.86 14.66
N LYS A 33 -14.18 -3.32 14.43
CA LYS A 33 -14.71 -3.14 13.08
C LYS A 33 -13.80 -2.21 12.26
N LEU A 34 -13.37 -2.65 11.09
CA LEU A 34 -12.72 -1.81 10.09
C LEU A 34 -13.72 -0.79 9.55
N ASN A 35 -13.49 0.50 9.83
CA ASN A 35 -14.25 1.61 9.25
C ASN A 35 -13.53 2.09 7.99
N LEU A 36 -14.26 2.68 7.03
CA LEU A 36 -13.69 3.11 5.73
C LEU A 36 -13.00 1.95 4.96
N PHE A 37 -13.58 0.77 5.05
CA PHE A 37 -13.15 -0.41 4.30
C PHE A 37 -14.29 -0.87 3.38
N SER A 38 -13.98 -1.09 2.10
CA SER A 38 -14.91 -1.63 1.12
C SER A 38 -14.18 -2.63 0.22
N ALA A 39 -14.36 -3.93 0.47
CA ALA A 39 -13.63 -5.03 -0.15
C ALA A 39 -13.71 -5.02 -1.69
N GLY A 40 -12.83 -4.24 -2.34
CA GLY A 40 -12.77 -4.06 -3.80
C GLY A 40 -13.93 -3.24 -4.42
N MET A 41 -14.94 -2.84 -3.64
CA MET A 41 -16.09 -2.10 -4.16
C MET A 41 -15.91 -0.60 -3.98
N LYS A 42 -15.60 0.11 -5.06
CA LYS A 42 -15.49 1.57 -5.05
C LYS A 42 -16.87 2.23 -5.01
N PRO A 43 -17.19 3.08 -4.01
CA PRO A 43 -18.41 3.86 -4.00
C PRO A 43 -18.47 4.84 -5.19
N PRO A 44 -19.65 5.09 -5.81
CA PRO A 44 -19.76 5.98 -6.97
C PRO A 44 -19.25 7.41 -6.73
N ALA A 45 -19.32 7.89 -5.48
CA ALA A 45 -18.89 9.23 -5.10
C ALA A 45 -17.36 9.38 -4.95
N LEU A 46 -16.59 8.29 -5.04
CA LEU A 46 -15.15 8.30 -4.82
C LEU A 46 -14.37 7.84 -6.06
N ASN A 47 -13.14 8.34 -6.19
CA ASN A 47 -12.24 7.97 -7.28
C ASN A 47 -11.45 6.69 -7.00
N CYS A 48 -11.35 6.28 -5.73
CA CYS A 48 -10.76 5.03 -5.27
C CYS A 48 -11.60 4.43 -4.13
N THR A 49 -11.34 3.19 -3.76
CA THR A 49 -11.93 2.57 -2.58
C THR A 49 -11.54 3.36 -1.31
N PRO A 50 -12.41 3.40 -0.29
CA PRO A 50 -12.15 4.17 0.93
C PRO A 50 -10.85 3.76 1.62
N GLN A 51 -10.47 2.48 1.55
CA GLN A 51 -9.24 1.98 2.13
C GLN A 51 -7.97 2.46 1.40
N HIS A 52 -8.05 3.07 0.23
CA HIS A 52 -6.88 3.63 -0.47
C HIS A 52 -6.92 5.15 -0.59
N LEU A 53 -7.76 5.84 0.20
CA LEU A 53 -7.71 7.29 0.35
C LEU A 53 -6.35 7.73 0.92
N ARG A 54 -5.97 9.00 0.72
CA ARG A 54 -4.75 9.59 1.29
C ARG A 54 -5.06 10.21 2.64
N TYR A 55 -4.02 10.42 3.47
CA TYR A 55 -4.21 11.04 4.78
C TYR A 55 -4.87 12.42 4.66
N TRP A 56 -4.47 13.19 3.64
CA TRP A 56 -5.05 14.50 3.35
C TRP A 56 -6.54 14.45 2.99
N ASP A 57 -7.02 13.38 2.36
CA ASP A 57 -8.45 13.21 2.07
C ASP A 57 -9.24 13.04 3.38
N LEU A 58 -8.71 12.28 4.33
CA LEU A 58 -9.36 12.06 5.64
C LEU A 58 -9.38 13.32 6.51
N ARG A 59 -8.36 14.17 6.44
CA ARG A 59 -8.35 15.45 7.18
C ARG A 59 -9.47 16.39 6.76
N GLN A 60 -10.07 16.20 5.58
CA GLN A 60 -11.24 16.97 5.14
C GLN A 60 -12.55 16.38 5.67
N LEU A 61 -12.53 15.12 6.11
CA LEU A 61 -13.72 14.37 6.54
C LEU A 61 -13.84 14.28 8.07
N PHE A 62 -12.74 14.45 8.79
CA PHE A 62 -12.67 14.30 10.23
C PHE A 62 -12.00 15.51 10.88
N ASP A 63 -12.50 15.87 12.06
CA ASP A 63 -11.92 16.96 12.85
C ASP A 63 -10.46 16.68 13.23
N PRO A 64 -9.62 17.72 13.39
CA PRO A 64 -8.31 17.57 13.98
C PRO A 64 -8.38 16.86 15.33
N GLY A 65 -7.56 15.83 15.51
CA GLY A 65 -7.55 15.03 16.75
C GLY A 65 -8.57 13.89 16.77
N PHE A 66 -9.36 13.68 15.71
CA PHE A 66 -10.25 12.51 15.62
C PHE A 66 -9.47 11.20 15.72
N PHE A 67 -8.28 11.11 15.12
CA PHE A 67 -7.41 9.94 15.22
C PHE A 67 -6.36 10.15 16.32
N ASP A 68 -6.40 9.31 17.37
CA ASP A 68 -5.45 9.35 18.49
C ASP A 68 -4.06 8.85 18.09
N TYR A 69 -4.01 7.92 17.14
CA TYR A 69 -2.79 7.39 16.57
C TYR A 69 -3.01 7.05 15.10
N ALA A 70 -2.05 7.45 14.25
CA ALA A 70 -2.06 7.13 12.84
C ALA A 70 -0.69 6.61 12.42
N PHE A 71 -0.69 5.55 11.63
CA PHE A 71 0.54 4.99 11.07
C PHE A 71 0.35 4.54 9.63
N THR A 72 1.47 4.38 8.92
CA THR A 72 1.51 3.85 7.57
C THR A 72 2.74 2.96 7.39
N ILE A 73 2.69 2.13 6.36
CA ILE A 73 3.83 1.33 5.94
C ILE A 73 4.18 1.76 4.52
N ILE A 74 5.43 2.17 4.33
CA ILE A 74 6.04 2.47 3.03
C ILE A 74 6.88 1.29 2.54
N ARG A 75 7.22 1.28 1.27
CA ARG A 75 8.07 0.26 0.64
C ARG A 75 8.87 0.90 -0.48
N ASN A 76 10.04 0.34 -0.78
CA ASN A 76 10.84 0.73 -1.95
C ASN A 76 9.93 0.79 -3.21
N PRO A 77 9.89 1.93 -3.94
CA PRO A 77 9.03 2.09 -5.10
C PRO A 77 9.18 0.98 -6.16
N PHE A 78 10.40 0.51 -6.42
CA PHE A 78 10.65 -0.58 -7.36
C PHE A 78 10.01 -1.88 -6.88
N HIS A 79 10.31 -2.32 -5.65
CA HIS A 79 9.73 -3.54 -5.09
C HIS A 79 8.21 -3.49 -4.95
N ARG A 80 7.65 -2.29 -4.76
CA ARG A 80 6.21 -2.07 -4.73
C ARG A 80 5.56 -2.32 -6.09
N LEU A 81 6.15 -1.79 -7.18
CA LEU A 81 5.69 -2.02 -8.55
C LEU A 81 5.82 -3.49 -8.96
N GLU A 82 6.91 -4.14 -8.58
CA GLU A 82 7.07 -5.56 -8.84
C GLU A 82 6.02 -6.38 -8.06
N SER A 83 5.74 -6.05 -6.81
CA SER A 83 4.71 -6.73 -6.01
C SER A 83 3.32 -6.57 -6.62
N GLU A 84 3.04 -5.42 -7.23
CA GLU A 84 1.81 -5.17 -7.99
C GLU A 84 1.72 -6.08 -9.22
N TYR A 85 2.79 -6.11 -10.03
CA TYR A 85 2.87 -6.98 -11.21
C TYR A 85 2.68 -8.46 -10.85
N ARG A 86 3.44 -8.96 -9.86
CA ARG A 86 3.36 -10.36 -9.41
C ARG A 86 1.94 -10.74 -9.01
N MET A 87 1.26 -9.88 -8.25
CA MET A 87 -0.12 -10.11 -7.83
C MET A 87 -1.08 -10.18 -9.03
N ARG A 88 -0.94 -9.28 -10.00
CA ARG A 88 -1.79 -9.28 -11.20
C ARG A 88 -1.58 -10.50 -12.08
N VAL A 89 -0.33 -10.94 -12.24
CA VAL A 89 -0.01 -12.17 -12.97
C VAL A 89 -0.68 -13.38 -12.31
N ILE A 90 -0.60 -13.49 -10.97
CA ILE A 90 -1.22 -14.57 -10.21
C ILE A 90 -2.75 -14.54 -10.38
N LEU A 91 -3.39 -13.37 -10.16
CA LEU A 91 -4.84 -13.24 -10.31
C LEU A 91 -5.32 -13.54 -11.74
N GLN A 92 -4.54 -13.16 -12.77
CA GLN A 92 -4.91 -13.48 -14.15
C GLN A 92 -4.81 -14.98 -14.44
N ALA A 93 -3.76 -15.64 -13.93
CA ALA A 93 -3.56 -17.07 -14.10
C ALA A 93 -4.69 -17.88 -13.46
N GLU A 94 -5.19 -17.44 -12.29
CA GLU A 94 -6.35 -18.04 -11.61
C GLU A 94 -7.66 -17.92 -12.43
N GLN A 95 -7.74 -16.94 -13.34
CA GLN A 95 -8.91 -16.74 -14.21
C GLN A 95 -8.84 -17.53 -15.54
N LEU A 96 -7.81 -18.37 -15.75
CA LEU A 96 -7.59 -19.15 -16.98
C LEU A 96 -7.54 -18.32 -18.28
N VAL A 97 -7.21 -17.03 -18.19
CA VAL A 97 -7.08 -16.13 -19.33
C VAL A 97 -5.66 -16.20 -19.91
N SER A 98 -5.51 -15.84 -21.20
CA SER A 98 -4.24 -15.81 -21.95
C SER A 98 -3.05 -15.20 -21.22
N LYS A 99 -1.83 -15.49 -21.71
CA LYS A 99 -0.54 -14.96 -21.21
C LYS A 99 -0.62 -13.47 -20.80
N TYR A 100 -0.22 -13.18 -19.57
CA TYR A 100 -0.07 -11.81 -19.06
C TYR A 100 1.11 -11.12 -19.78
N PRO A 101 1.03 -9.81 -20.07
CA PRO A 101 2.13 -9.08 -20.73
C PRO A 101 3.43 -9.14 -19.90
N PRO A 102 4.62 -9.20 -20.54
CA PRO A 102 5.91 -9.06 -19.85
C PRO A 102 6.00 -7.76 -19.04
N PHE A 103 6.85 -7.76 -18.01
CA PHE A 103 6.93 -6.66 -17.04
C PHE A 103 7.15 -5.27 -17.68
N PRO A 104 8.12 -5.04 -18.60
CA PRO A 104 8.30 -3.72 -19.21
C PRO A 104 7.07 -3.22 -19.99
N ILE A 105 6.46 -4.11 -20.77
CA ILE A 105 5.26 -3.80 -21.56
C ILE A 105 4.09 -3.46 -20.64
N TRP A 106 3.92 -4.24 -19.56
CA TRP A 106 2.91 -3.96 -18.55
C TRP A 106 3.16 -2.63 -17.85
N LEU A 107 4.38 -2.41 -17.37
CA LEU A 107 4.75 -1.25 -16.56
C LEU A 107 4.58 0.04 -17.36
N GLY A 108 5.15 0.12 -18.57
CA GLY A 108 5.00 1.28 -19.43
C GLY A 108 3.53 1.67 -19.63
N ALA A 109 2.67 0.69 -19.92
CA ALA A 109 1.23 0.93 -20.07
C ALA A 109 0.55 1.40 -18.76
N GLN A 110 0.97 0.89 -17.60
CA GLN A 110 0.41 1.34 -16.32
C GLN A 110 0.89 2.74 -15.94
N LEU A 111 2.14 3.09 -16.21
CA LEU A 111 2.67 4.43 -15.97
C LEU A 111 1.95 5.47 -16.85
N ASP A 112 1.73 5.17 -18.14
CA ASP A 112 0.95 6.03 -19.04
C ASP A 112 -0.49 6.22 -18.56
N ALA A 113 -1.12 5.17 -18.05
CA ALA A 113 -2.46 5.25 -17.48
C ALA A 113 -2.49 6.06 -16.18
N PHE A 114 -1.47 5.94 -15.33
CA PHE A 114 -1.33 6.74 -14.11
C PHE A 114 -1.14 8.23 -14.40
N GLU A 115 -0.33 8.59 -15.39
CA GLU A 115 -0.13 9.99 -15.81
C GLU A 115 -1.45 10.64 -16.27
N ARG A 116 -2.34 9.86 -16.90
CA ARG A 116 -3.69 10.31 -17.30
C ARG A 116 -4.70 10.31 -16.15
N ASN A 117 -4.50 9.47 -15.14
CA ASN A 117 -5.40 9.33 -14.00
C ASN A 117 -4.61 8.99 -12.72
N ALA A 118 -4.46 9.98 -11.83
CA ALA A 118 -3.74 9.82 -10.57
C ALA A 118 -4.34 8.78 -9.60
N PHE A 119 -5.57 8.31 -9.84
CA PHE A 119 -6.23 7.24 -9.08
C PHE A 119 -6.14 5.87 -9.76
N HIS A 120 -5.32 5.75 -10.82
CA HIS A 120 -5.14 4.50 -11.58
C HIS A 120 -4.82 3.32 -10.65
N LEU A 121 -5.43 2.18 -10.97
CA LEU A 121 -5.41 0.96 -10.17
C LEU A 121 -5.72 1.22 -8.70
N ASP A 122 -6.74 2.03 -8.40
CA ASP A 122 -7.16 2.29 -7.02
C ASP A 122 -6.07 2.93 -6.15
N ASN A 123 -5.33 3.89 -6.73
CA ASN A 123 -4.11 4.51 -6.19
C ASN A 123 -2.89 3.58 -6.03
N HIS A 124 -2.88 2.37 -6.60
CA HIS A 124 -1.73 1.47 -6.45
C HIS A 124 -0.43 2.03 -7.03
N LEU A 125 -0.50 2.93 -8.03
CA LEU A 125 0.69 3.59 -8.59
C LEU A 125 0.98 4.95 -7.97
N ARG A 126 0.14 5.45 -7.07
CA ARG A 126 0.33 6.79 -6.51
C ARG A 126 1.59 6.85 -5.62
N PRO A 127 2.41 7.91 -5.69
CA PRO A 127 3.57 8.08 -4.82
C PRO A 127 3.21 8.02 -3.34
N LEU A 128 4.07 7.36 -2.55
CA LEU A 128 3.84 7.04 -1.15
C LEU A 128 3.82 8.30 -0.28
N TRP A 129 4.62 9.32 -0.61
CA TRP A 129 4.68 10.59 0.09
C TRP A 129 3.33 11.33 0.11
N HIS A 130 2.45 11.09 -0.88
CA HIS A 130 1.09 11.64 -0.90
C HIS A 130 0.20 11.10 0.22
N PHE A 131 0.56 9.97 0.83
CA PHE A 131 -0.19 9.35 1.92
C PHE A 131 0.36 9.71 3.29
N THR A 132 1.60 10.19 3.37
CA THR A 132 2.27 10.53 4.62
C THR A 132 1.96 11.95 5.08
N SER A 133 2.11 12.18 6.39
CA SER A 133 2.10 13.50 7.03
C SER A 133 2.96 13.49 8.30
N ASP A 134 3.13 14.68 8.89
CA ASP A 134 3.70 14.86 10.23
C ASP A 134 2.91 14.16 11.35
N ARG A 135 1.66 13.75 11.08
CA ARG A 135 0.77 13.05 12.02
C ARG A 135 0.73 11.54 11.84
N THR A 136 1.43 11.01 10.84
CA THR A 136 1.47 9.56 10.57
C THR A 136 2.85 9.03 10.91
N GLU A 137 2.92 8.05 11.82
CA GLU A 137 4.15 7.29 12.05
C GLU A 137 4.44 6.40 10.84
N VAL A 138 5.65 6.48 10.31
CA VAL A 138 6.04 5.81 9.06
C VAL A 138 6.93 4.61 9.38
N PHE A 139 6.52 3.43 8.93
CA PHE A 139 7.30 2.20 9.02
C PHE A 139 7.75 1.74 7.62
N ARG A 140 8.91 1.10 7.52
CA ARG A 140 9.39 0.49 6.27
C ARG A 140 8.99 -0.97 6.21
N PHE A 141 8.37 -1.39 5.11
CA PHE A 141 7.97 -2.79 4.89
C PHE A 141 9.16 -3.74 5.02
N GLU A 142 10.34 -3.26 4.65
CA GLU A 142 11.64 -3.93 4.70
C GLU A 142 12.09 -4.27 6.14
N ASP A 143 11.57 -3.57 7.16
CA ASP A 143 11.83 -3.89 8.57
C ASP A 143 11.09 -5.17 9.04
N GLY A 144 10.17 -5.68 8.21
CA GLY A 144 9.39 -6.88 8.47
C GLY A 144 8.06 -6.58 9.18
N LEU A 145 6.96 -7.10 8.62
CA LEU A 145 5.60 -6.84 9.11
C LEU A 145 5.39 -7.20 10.58
N ASP A 146 5.98 -8.30 11.05
CA ASP A 146 5.85 -8.74 12.45
C ASP A 146 6.43 -7.70 13.42
N GLN A 147 7.63 -7.19 13.13
CA GLN A 147 8.26 -6.15 13.95
C GLN A 147 7.46 -4.84 13.92
N ILE A 148 6.87 -4.50 12.78
CA ILE A 148 6.03 -3.31 12.64
C ILE A 148 4.76 -3.47 13.49
N ILE A 149 4.07 -4.60 13.38
CA ILE A 149 2.87 -4.90 14.17
C ILE A 149 3.21 -4.89 15.66
N ALA A 150 4.35 -5.43 16.08
CA ALA A 150 4.83 -5.37 17.47
C ALA A 150 5.01 -3.92 17.97
N LYS A 151 5.61 -3.04 17.16
CA LYS A 151 5.76 -1.61 17.50
C LYS A 151 4.41 -0.91 17.63
N VAL A 152 3.47 -1.17 16.71
CA VAL A 152 2.12 -0.59 16.76
C VAL A 152 1.34 -1.14 17.96
N ALA A 153 1.42 -2.45 18.23
CA ALA A 153 0.81 -3.09 19.39
C ALA A 153 1.29 -2.47 20.70
N ALA A 154 2.61 -2.26 20.86
CA ALA A 154 3.19 -1.64 22.05
C ALA A 154 2.68 -0.20 22.28
N LYS A 155 2.47 0.58 21.21
CA LYS A 155 1.98 1.98 21.30
C LYS A 155 0.48 2.07 21.53
N THR A 156 -0.27 1.17 20.90
CA THR A 156 -1.74 1.22 20.91
C THR A 156 -2.35 0.35 22.00
N GLY A 157 -1.59 -0.55 22.63
CA GLY A 157 -2.12 -1.54 23.56
C GLY A 157 -2.99 -2.62 22.89
N ILE A 158 -3.07 -2.63 21.56
CA ILE A 158 -3.68 -3.71 20.80
C ILE A 158 -2.82 -4.96 20.99
N PRO A 159 -3.39 -6.13 21.31
CA PRO A 159 -2.62 -7.37 21.43
C PRO A 159 -1.84 -7.69 20.15
N HIS A 160 -0.57 -8.05 20.30
CA HIS A 160 0.21 -8.62 19.21
C HIS A 160 -0.34 -10.00 18.84
N PRO A 161 -0.47 -10.36 17.55
CA PRO A 161 -0.94 -11.68 17.17
C PRO A 161 0.10 -12.75 17.52
N ALA A 162 -0.32 -13.97 17.83
CA ALA A 162 0.60 -15.09 18.02
C ALA A 162 1.34 -15.46 16.72
N VAL A 163 0.69 -15.25 15.58
CA VAL A 163 1.25 -15.41 14.24
C VAL A 163 0.82 -14.20 13.41
N THR A 164 1.78 -13.45 12.88
CA THR A 164 1.47 -12.33 11.97
C THR A 164 0.75 -12.86 10.72
N PRO A 165 -0.47 -12.36 10.41
CA PRO A 165 -1.19 -12.76 9.21
C PRO A 165 -0.36 -12.56 7.95
N ARG A 166 -0.33 -13.55 7.06
CA ARG A 166 0.33 -13.46 5.75
C ARG A 166 -0.71 -13.60 4.66
N GLU A 167 -1.21 -12.46 4.18
CA GLU A 167 -2.22 -12.40 3.13
C GLU A 167 -1.60 -11.98 1.79
N MET A 168 -2.15 -12.51 0.70
CA MET A 168 -1.79 -12.14 -0.67
C MET A 168 -0.28 -12.22 -0.98
N THR A 169 0.38 -13.31 -0.57
CA THR A 169 1.80 -13.54 -0.87
C THR A 169 2.00 -13.78 -2.37
N SER A 170 3.11 -13.28 -2.92
CA SER A 170 3.48 -13.51 -4.32
C SER A 170 4.35 -14.76 -4.52
N GLU A 171 4.31 -15.72 -3.60
CA GLU A 171 5.16 -16.91 -3.61
C GLU A 171 4.91 -17.82 -4.82
N LYS A 172 3.69 -17.78 -5.37
CA LYS A 172 3.32 -18.54 -6.57
C LYS A 172 3.82 -17.93 -7.88
N PHE A 173 4.42 -16.74 -7.84
CA PHE A 173 4.93 -16.08 -9.04
C PHE A 173 6.22 -16.79 -9.51
N ALA A 174 6.19 -17.31 -10.74
CA ALA A 174 7.32 -17.95 -11.39
C ALA A 174 7.81 -17.19 -12.65
N GLY A 175 7.34 -15.96 -12.86
CA GLY A 175 7.72 -15.15 -14.02
C GLY A 175 9.06 -14.44 -13.84
N LEU A 176 9.52 -13.80 -14.92
CA LEU A 176 10.69 -12.93 -14.90
C LEU A 176 10.26 -11.46 -14.78
N ILE A 177 11.04 -10.68 -14.03
CA ILE A 177 10.94 -9.22 -13.97
C ILE A 177 12.27 -8.68 -14.45
N GLU A 178 12.24 -8.00 -15.59
CA GLU A 178 13.40 -7.31 -16.15
C GLU A 178 13.06 -5.83 -16.21
N TRP A 179 13.94 -5.00 -15.67
CA TRP A 179 13.82 -3.55 -15.75
C TRP A 179 14.56 -3.06 -16.99
N ASP A 180 13.89 -2.26 -17.82
CA ASP A 180 14.57 -1.48 -18.84
C ASP A 180 14.95 -0.09 -18.31
N GLN A 181 15.92 0.55 -18.98
CA GLN A 181 16.44 1.85 -18.54
C GLN A 181 15.40 2.98 -18.68
N ALA A 182 14.48 2.88 -19.64
CA ALA A 182 13.48 3.92 -19.84
C ALA A 182 12.47 3.92 -18.68
N ASP A 183 11.98 2.74 -18.29
CA ASP A 183 11.09 2.55 -17.16
C ASP A 183 11.75 2.95 -15.84
N ILE A 184 13.04 2.64 -15.63
CA ILE A 184 13.79 3.10 -14.44
C ILE A 184 13.75 4.62 -14.35
N LEU A 185 14.07 5.35 -15.44
CA LEU A 185 14.05 6.81 -15.46
C LEU A 185 12.64 7.39 -15.19
N ARG A 186 11.61 6.75 -15.74
CA ARG A 186 10.20 7.14 -15.48
C ARG A 186 9.84 6.95 -14.01
N VAL A 187 10.20 5.80 -13.42
CA VAL A 187 9.96 5.52 -12.00
C VAL A 187 10.72 6.51 -11.11
N GLN A 188 11.99 6.80 -11.42
CA GLN A 188 12.76 7.83 -10.73
C GLN A 188 12.07 9.20 -10.76
N THR A 189 11.48 9.57 -11.90
CA THR A 189 10.76 10.83 -12.06
C THR A 189 9.45 10.85 -11.28
N ILE A 190 8.59 9.83 -11.45
CA ILE A 190 7.27 9.76 -10.80
C ILE A 190 7.39 9.68 -9.27
N TYR A 191 8.37 8.92 -8.78
CA TYR A 191 8.56 8.65 -7.36
C TYR A 191 9.73 9.43 -6.75
N GLN A 192 10.22 10.49 -7.41
CA GLN A 192 11.37 11.29 -6.96
C GLN A 192 11.28 11.64 -5.48
N LYS A 193 10.12 12.15 -5.03
CA LYS A 193 9.89 12.54 -3.64
C LYS A 193 9.88 11.36 -2.67
N ASP A 194 9.50 10.16 -3.11
CA ASP A 194 9.59 8.97 -2.26
C ASP A 194 11.05 8.59 -2.02
N PHE A 195 11.89 8.62 -3.07
CA PHE A 195 13.32 8.35 -2.94
C PHE A 195 14.01 9.37 -2.03
N GLU A 196 13.75 10.66 -2.24
CA GLU A 196 14.30 11.76 -1.43
C GLU A 196 13.84 11.69 0.03
N THR A 197 12.54 11.51 0.27
CA THR A 197 11.95 11.60 1.62
C THR A 197 12.26 10.37 2.45
N PHE A 198 12.29 9.18 1.83
CA PHE A 198 12.42 7.91 2.56
C PHE A 198 13.82 7.29 2.46
N GLY A 199 14.72 7.86 1.64
CA GLY A 199 16.10 7.41 1.50
C GLY A 199 16.23 6.09 0.75
N TYR A 200 15.36 5.82 -0.23
CA TYR A 200 15.44 4.62 -1.05
C TYR A 200 16.45 4.79 -2.20
N PRO A 201 17.10 3.70 -2.66
CA PRO A 201 18.00 3.75 -3.80
C PRO A 201 17.24 4.08 -5.09
N LEU A 202 17.90 4.82 -5.99
CA LEU A 202 17.34 5.22 -7.30
C LEU A 202 17.38 4.10 -8.34
N THR A 203 17.84 2.90 -7.99
CA THR A 203 17.92 1.74 -8.89
C THR A 203 17.20 0.55 -8.28
N PRO A 204 16.62 -0.34 -9.12
CA PRO A 204 16.11 -1.63 -8.66
C PRO A 204 17.23 -2.40 -7.94
N THR A 205 16.95 -2.93 -6.76
CA THR A 205 17.85 -3.82 -6.03
C THR A 205 17.30 -5.24 -6.10
N ALA A 206 18.20 -6.22 -6.24
CA ALA A 206 17.86 -7.64 -6.15
C ALA A 206 17.19 -7.99 -4.81
#